data_AF-A0A948PWF4-F1
#
_entry.id   AF-A0A948PWF4-F1
#
_cell.length_a   1.000
_cell.length_b   1.000
_cell.length_c   1.000
_cell.angle_alpha   90.00
_cell.angle_beta   90.00
_cell.angle_gamma   90.00
#
_symmetry.space_group_name_H-M   'P 1'
#
loop_
_entity.id
_entity.type
_entity.pdbx_description
1 polymer ?
#
loop_
_entity_poly.entity_id
_entity_poly.type
_entity_poly.pdbx_seq_one_letter_code
_entity_poly.pdbx_strand_id
1 'polypeptide(L)'
;RSFTYVSDVVEALYLLSQKQNIVGGVFNIGTREEITIQELAEKIKMLCRSSSRIVHRPPEEAYRDGFEDMRRRLPDLSRIGEAIGYSPKVNLDEALKKVIASFQE
;
A
#
# COMPACT_ATOMS: atom_id res chain seq x y z
N ARG A 1 5.97 -0.59 -6.37
CA ARG A 1 5.34 -0.86 -5.05
C ARG A 1 3.84 -0.69 -5.20
N SER A 2 3.05 -1.40 -4.42
CA SER A 2 1.60 -1.20 -4.29
C SER A 2 1.30 -0.72 -2.87
N PHE A 3 0.51 0.35 -2.74
CA PHE A 3 0.15 0.94 -1.45
C PHE A 3 -1.34 0.76 -1.23
N THR A 4 -1.69 0.16 -0.10
CA THR A 4 -3.08 -0.19 0.22
C THR A 4 -3.54 0.67 1.37
N TYR A 5 -4.68 1.33 1.22
CA TYR A 5 -5.21 2.18 2.28
C TYR A 5 -5.81 1.33 3.40
N VAL A 6 -5.66 1.79 4.64
CA VAL A 6 -5.99 1.01 5.85
C VAL A 6 -7.45 0.58 5.90
N SER A 7 -8.40 1.36 5.39
CA SER A 7 -9.81 0.98 5.40
C SER A 7 -10.10 -0.27 4.56
N ASP A 8 -9.43 -0.41 3.42
CA ASP A 8 -9.58 -1.59 2.56
C ASP A 8 -9.04 -2.85 3.27
N VAL A 9 -7.96 -2.69 4.03
CA VAL A 9 -7.39 -3.78 4.83
C VAL A 9 -8.34 -4.20 5.96
N VAL A 10 -8.88 -3.23 6.69
CA VAL A 10 -9.83 -3.50 7.80
C VAL A 10 -11.09 -4.18 7.30
N GLU A 11 -11.66 -3.72 6.18
CA GLU A 11 -12.84 -4.34 5.58
C GLU A 11 -12.55 -5.77 5.12
N ALA A 12 -11.42 -5.99 4.45
CA ALA A 12 -11.02 -7.33 4.01
C ALA A 12 -10.85 -8.30 5.19
N LEU A 13 -10.18 -7.87 6.27
CA LEU A 13 -10.00 -8.68 7.48
C LEU A 13 -11.35 -9.02 8.12
N TYR A 14 -12.25 -8.04 8.21
CA TYR A 14 -13.60 -8.26 8.72
C TYR A 14 -14.34 -9.31 7.87
N LEU A 15 -14.39 -9.15 6.55
CA LEU A 15 -15.09 -10.09 5.66
C LEU A 15 -14.49 -11.49 5.68
N LEU A 16 -13.16 -11.62 5.72
CA LEU A 16 -12.47 -12.90 5.84
C LEU A 16 -12.84 -13.61 7.16
N SER A 17 -12.93 -12.87 8.27
CA SER A 17 -13.29 -13.44 9.58
C SER A 17 -14.69 -14.07 9.61
N GLN A 18 -15.59 -13.67 8.71
CA GLN A 18 -16.96 -14.19 8.62
C GLN A 18 -17.08 -15.49 7.80
N LYS A 19 -16.00 -15.99 7.23
CA LYS A 19 -16.01 -17.17 6.35
C LYS A 19 -15.31 -18.36 7.00
N GLN A 20 -16.09 -19.36 7.45
CA GLN A 20 -15.54 -20.56 8.08
C GLN A 20 -14.87 -21.52 7.09
N ASN A 21 -15.34 -21.56 5.83
CA ASN A 21 -14.85 -22.48 4.80
C ASN A 21 -13.46 -22.12 4.24
N ILE A 22 -12.84 -21.03 4.71
CA ILE A 22 -11.52 -20.56 4.28
C ILE A 22 -10.49 -20.49 5.42
N VAL A 23 -10.83 -21.01 6.60
CA VAL A 23 -9.92 -21.06 7.75
C VAL A 23 -8.64 -21.82 7.38
N GLY A 24 -7.49 -21.27 7.78
CA GLY A 24 -6.17 -21.77 7.38
C GLY A 24 -5.70 -21.29 6.01
N GLY A 25 -6.52 -20.53 5.28
CA GLY A 25 -6.15 -19.92 4.01
C GLY A 25 -5.18 -18.75 4.17
N VAL A 26 -4.33 -18.56 3.15
CA VAL A 26 -3.41 -17.42 3.04
C VAL A 26 -3.90 -16.51 1.93
N PHE A 27 -4.14 -15.24 2.27
CA PHE A 27 -4.74 -14.25 1.37
C PHE A 27 -3.86 -13.01 1.30
N ASN A 28 -3.58 -12.55 0.08
CA ASN A 28 -3.01 -11.22 -0.12
C ASN A 28 -4.13 -10.19 -0.01
N ILE A 29 -3.91 -9.14 0.77
CA ILE A 29 -4.75 -7.95 0.79
C ILE A 29 -3.93 -6.83 0.20
N GLY A 30 -4.42 -6.18 -0.86
CA GLY A 30 -3.72 -5.03 -1.41
C GLY A 30 -4.39 -4.39 -2.60
N THR A 31 -3.59 -3.69 -3.41
CA THR A 31 -4.00 -3.10 -4.69
C THR A 31 -3.12 -3.58 -5.84
N ARG A 32 -3.66 -3.54 -7.06
CA ARG A 32 -2.90 -3.77 -8.30
C ARG A 32 -2.33 -2.49 -8.89
N GLU A 33 -2.63 -1.34 -8.28
CA GLU A 33 -1.99 -0.07 -8.63
C GLU A 33 -0.51 -0.11 -8.21
N GLU A 34 0.38 0.11 -9.18
CA GLU A 34 1.83 0.11 -8.96
C GLU A 34 2.41 1.51 -9.18
N ILE A 35 3.30 1.91 -8.27
CA ILE A 35 4.05 3.16 -8.33
C ILE A 35 5.51 2.92 -7.90
N THR A 36 6.47 3.63 -8.49
CA THR A 36 7.85 3.65 -8.00
C THR A 36 7.98 4.53 -6.75
N ILE A 37 9.06 4.36 -5.98
CA ILE A 37 9.31 5.22 -4.82
C ILE A 37 9.57 6.68 -5.26
N GLN A 38 10.20 6.87 -6.43
CA GLN A 38 10.44 8.19 -7.01
C GLN A 38 9.12 8.92 -7.30
N GLU A 39 8.22 8.28 -8.05
CA GLU A 39 6.91 8.86 -8.40
C GLU A 39 6.06 9.13 -7.15
N LEU A 40 6.11 8.25 -6.14
CA LEU A 40 5.43 8.49 -4.86
C LEU A 40 5.97 9.73 -4.15
N ALA A 41 7.29 9.89 -4.07
CA ALA A 41 7.93 11.05 -3.44
C ALA A 41 7.56 12.35 -4.17
N GLU A 42 7.55 12.35 -5.50
CA GLU A 42 7.12 13.48 -6.33
C GLU A 42 5.65 13.83 -6.10
N LYS A 43 4.77 12.82 -6.07
CA LYS A 43 3.34 13.00 -5.83
C LYS A 43 3.06 13.60 -4.45
N ILE A 44 3.72 13.10 -3.40
CA ILE A 44 3.62 13.65 -2.04
C ILE A 44 4.11 15.10 -2.01
N LYS A 45 5.28 15.39 -2.58
CA LYS A 45 5.84 16.75 -2.63
C LYS A 45 4.89 17.73 -3.32
N MET A 46 4.26 17.31 -4.42
CA MET A 46 3.28 18.09 -5.16
C MET A 46 2.00 18.34 -4.33
N LEU A 47 1.41 17.30 -3.75
CA LEU A 47 0.18 17.42 -2.95
C LEU A 47 0.37 18.29 -1.70
N CYS A 48 1.54 18.19 -1.06
CA CYS A 48 1.89 18.99 0.12
C CYS A 48 2.41 20.40 -0.21
N ARG A 49 2.55 20.77 -1.49
CA ARG A 49 3.19 22.02 -1.95
C ARG A 49 4.56 22.27 -1.29
N SER A 50 5.33 21.19 -1.09
CA SER A 50 6.59 21.24 -0.35
C SER A 50 7.73 21.77 -1.22
N SER A 51 8.61 22.59 -0.64
CA SER A 51 9.86 23.06 -1.26
C SER A 51 11.05 22.11 -1.04
N SER A 52 10.90 21.05 -0.23
CA SER A 52 11.97 20.11 0.11
C SER A 52 12.56 19.39 -1.11
N ARG A 53 13.86 19.11 -1.11
CA ARG A 53 14.52 18.35 -2.19
C ARG A 53 14.28 16.85 -2.02
N ILE A 54 14.13 16.14 -3.13
CA ILE A 54 14.22 14.67 -3.16
C ILE A 54 15.71 14.32 -3.26
N VAL A 55 16.19 13.44 -2.37
CA VAL A 55 17.61 13.04 -2.30
C VAL A 55 17.69 11.52 -2.36
N HIS A 56 18.50 11.00 -3.29
CA HIS A 56 18.80 9.58 -3.37
C HIS A 56 19.93 9.23 -2.40
N ARG A 57 19.74 8.15 -1.64
CA ARG A 57 20.71 7.63 -0.70
C ARG A 57 21.10 6.20 -1.09
N PRO A 58 22.37 5.80 -0.97
CA PRO A 58 22.77 4.42 -1.14
C PRO A 58 21.98 3.50 -0.20
N PRO A 59 21.59 2.29 -0.63
CA PRO A 59 20.86 1.33 0.20
C PRO A 59 21.54 1.05 1.54
N GLU A 60 22.88 1.06 1.59
CA GLU A 60 23.70 0.78 2.77
C GLU A 60 23.58 1.89 3.84
N GLU A 61 23.22 3.12 3.43
CA GLU A 61 22.91 4.22 4.35
C GLU A 61 21.47 4.16 4.85
N ALA A 62 20.55 3.58 4.05
CA ALA A 62 19.12 3.58 4.32
C ALA A 62 18.65 2.33 5.08
N TYR A 63 19.34 1.21 4.90
CA TYR A 63 18.96 -0.09 5.44
C TYR A 63 20.08 -0.69 6.27
N ARG A 64 19.72 -1.53 7.24
CA ARG A 64 20.69 -2.27 8.06
C ARG A 64 21.36 -3.36 7.23
N ASP A 65 22.58 -3.72 7.58
CA ASP A 65 23.28 -4.85 6.97
C ASP A 65 22.41 -6.11 6.95
N GLY A 66 22.34 -6.76 5.78
CA GLY A 66 21.53 -7.95 5.54
C GLY A 66 20.05 -7.69 5.25
N PHE A 67 19.61 -6.44 5.11
CA PHE A 67 18.24 -6.13 4.68
C PHE A 67 18.08 -6.33 3.18
N GLU A 68 17.30 -7.34 2.80
CA GLU A 68 16.89 -7.54 1.40
C GLU A 68 15.60 -6.80 1.10
N ASP A 69 15.70 -5.77 0.25
CA ASP A 69 14.53 -5.09 -0.28
C ASP A 69 14.02 -5.72 -1.58
N MET A 70 12.72 -6.00 -1.63
CA MET A 70 12.09 -6.51 -2.84
C MET A 70 11.89 -5.37 -3.84
N ARG A 71 12.51 -5.45 -5.02
CA ARG A 71 12.38 -4.40 -6.05
C ARG A 71 10.92 -4.16 -6.48
N ARG A 72 10.13 -5.23 -6.57
CA ARG A 72 8.73 -5.20 -7.00
C ARG A 72 7.84 -5.93 -6.00
N ARG A 73 6.73 -5.31 -5.61
CA ARG A 73 5.70 -5.89 -4.74
C ARG A 73 4.34 -5.57 -5.33
N LEU A 74 3.75 -6.55 -6.00
CA LEU A 74 2.43 -6.48 -6.61
C LEU A 74 1.66 -7.75 -6.20
N PRO A 75 0.64 -7.65 -5.33
CA PRO A 75 -0.08 -8.81 -4.85
C PRO A 75 -0.96 -9.42 -5.96
N ASP A 76 -1.05 -10.75 -5.97
CA ASP A 76 -2.14 -11.43 -6.66
C ASP A 76 -3.38 -11.45 -5.75
N LEU A 77 -4.48 -10.87 -6.24
CA LEU A 77 -5.73 -10.69 -5.52
C LEU A 77 -6.81 -11.71 -5.95
N SER A 78 -6.50 -12.63 -6.86
CA SER A 78 -7.48 -13.58 -7.41
C SER A 78 -8.16 -14.38 -6.28
N ARG A 79 -7.37 -14.94 -5.37
CA ARG A 79 -7.86 -15.76 -4.25
C ARG A 79 -8.78 -15.01 -3.28
N ILE A 80 -8.47 -13.76 -2.95
CA ILE A 80 -9.30 -12.96 -2.03
C ILE A 80 -10.56 -12.42 -2.73
N GLY A 81 -10.44 -12.11 -4.04
CA GLY A 81 -11.58 -11.76 -4.89
C GLY A 81 -12.59 -12.91 -4.95
N GLU A 82 -12.13 -14.14 -5.17
CA GLU A 82 -12.98 -15.34 -5.18
C GLU A 82 -13.61 -15.62 -3.80
N ALA A 83 -12.86 -15.43 -2.71
CA ALA A 83 -13.33 -15.79 -1.37
C ALA A 83 -14.38 -14.82 -0.80
N ILE A 84 -14.21 -13.52 -1.01
CA ILE A 84 -15.03 -12.48 -0.36
C ILE A 84 -15.46 -11.33 -1.29
N GLY A 85 -15.17 -11.41 -2.60
CA GLY A 85 -15.47 -10.32 -3.54
C GLY A 85 -14.59 -9.08 -3.30
N TYR A 86 -13.41 -9.24 -2.71
CA TYR A 86 -12.53 -8.12 -2.39
C TYR A 86 -12.07 -7.39 -3.66
N SER A 87 -12.19 -6.06 -3.62
CA SER A 87 -11.58 -5.14 -4.56
C SER A 87 -11.18 -3.88 -3.78
N PRO A 88 -9.96 -3.33 -3.96
CA PRO A 88 -9.57 -2.09 -3.31
C PRO A 88 -10.53 -0.97 -3.73
N LYS A 89 -10.98 -0.17 -2.76
CA LYS A 89 -11.94 0.91 -2.97
C LYS A 89 -11.28 2.27 -2.97
N VAL A 90 -10.15 2.40 -2.28
CA VAL A 90 -9.40 3.65 -2.17
C VAL A 90 -8.16 3.56 -3.04
N ASN A 91 -8.12 4.37 -4.11
CA ASN A 91 -6.92 4.49 -4.94
C ASN A 91 -5.81 5.30 -4.25
N LEU A 92 -4.60 5.27 -4.82
CA LEU A 92 -3.46 5.95 -4.21
C LEU A 92 -3.66 7.46 -4.03
N ASP A 93 -4.29 8.14 -4.98
CA ASP A 93 -4.52 9.58 -4.90
C ASP A 93 -5.47 9.97 -3.76
N GLU A 94 -6.55 9.21 -3.58
CA GLU A 94 -7.47 9.39 -2.47
C GLU A 94 -6.80 9.05 -1.13
N ALA A 95 -6.04 7.95 -1.08
CA ALA A 95 -5.29 7.54 0.10
C ALA A 95 -4.32 8.64 0.55
N LEU A 96 -3.54 9.20 -0.38
CA LEU A 96 -2.58 10.28 -0.08
C LEU A 96 -3.28 11.54 0.42
N LYS A 97 -4.40 11.95 -0.19
CA LYS A 97 -5.16 13.10 0.28
C LYS A 97 -5.67 12.91 1.71
N LYS A 98 -6.21 11.72 2.03
CA LYS A 98 -6.68 11.38 3.38
C LYS A 98 -5.55 11.42 4.41
N VAL A 99 -4.40 10.81 4.08
CA VAL A 99 -3.23 10.81 4.96
C VAL A 99 -2.70 12.23 5.15
N ILE A 100 -2.56 13.03 4.09
CA ILE A 100 -2.06 14.41 4.22
C ILE A 100 -2.99 15.25 5.10
N ALA A 101 -4.31 15.12 4.92
CA ALA A 101 -5.30 15.83 5.73
C ALA A 101 -5.16 15.48 7.22
N SER A 102 -4.94 14.20 7.57
CA SER A 102 -4.82 13.78 8.97
C SER A 102 -3.56 14.30 9.69
N PHE A 103 -2.59 14.86 8.98
CA PHE A 103 -1.41 15.53 9.56
C PHE A 103 -1.59 17.05 9.70
N GLN A 104 -2.69 17.61 9.18
CA GLN A 104 -3.02 19.04 9.23
C GLN A 104 -4.08 19.38 10.27
N GLU A 105 -4.73 18.37 10.84
CA GLU A 105 -5.63 18.45 12.01
C GLU A 105 -4.83 18.52 13.32
#